data_AF-A0A3R7G8E5-F1
#
_entry.id   AF-A0A3R7G8E5-F1
#
_cell.length_a   1.000
_cell.length_b   1.000
_cell.length_c   1.000
_cell.angle_alpha   90.00
_cell.angle_beta   90.00
_cell.angle_gamma   90.00
#
_symmetry.space_group_name_H-M   'P 1'
#
loop_
_entity.id
_entity.type
_entity.pdbx_description
1 polymer ?
#
loop_
_entity_poly.entity_id
_entity_poly.type
_entity_poly.pdbx_seq_one_letter_code
_entity_poly.pdbx_strand_id
1 'polypeptide(L)'
;MKTATFVLAAAATLALINADEYFTGDGTTYTLGDTSAGNCNYMKALGFASNNYAALNDKQWNGLKNCGRCAEVSCADSRCADQSKSIVVQILDRCPECQYGDLDLSPSVFSSLIGSSPSRYKVKWKFVDCPVQGNVNYCLKGGSNNYWTAIQPTNVPTGVTDLQINGKSTKMLDGAYYYLLDGSGQQIADLSSITVSLTDLSGNSVKDTMSLSAGSCADAGSDSDTNGGRYFFANDDAAFFPCDHSTNLAAARNPFDSNPNDAYRCSYNCANLAAIADERK
;
A
#
# COMPACT_ATOMS: atom_id res chain seq x y z
N MET A 1 54.87 19.59 -33.00
CA MET A 1 53.57 18.96 -32.70
C MET A 1 53.77 18.02 -31.52
N LYS A 2 53.24 18.34 -30.34
CA LYS A 2 53.26 17.46 -29.16
C LYS A 2 51.81 17.08 -28.87
N THR A 3 51.47 15.82 -29.09
CA THR A 3 50.13 15.28 -28.86
C THR A 3 49.95 15.06 -27.36
N ALA A 4 49.04 15.81 -26.74
CA ALA A 4 48.68 15.63 -25.33
C ALA A 4 47.50 14.64 -25.26
N THR A 5 47.76 13.46 -24.70
CA THR A 5 46.74 12.44 -24.44
C THR A 5 46.03 12.79 -23.12
N PHE A 6 44.76 13.17 -23.21
CA PHE A 6 43.90 13.36 -22.04
C PHE A 6 43.31 12.01 -21.62
N VAL A 7 43.63 11.56 -20.41
CA VAL A 7 42.99 10.41 -19.78
C VAL A 7 41.70 10.90 -19.12
N LEU A 8 40.53 10.47 -19.63
CA LEU A 8 39.27 10.67 -18.93
C LEU A 8 39.22 9.70 -17.74
N ALA A 9 39.23 10.24 -16.52
CA ALA A 9 38.87 9.47 -15.33
C ALA A 9 37.34 9.34 -15.28
N ALA A 10 36.83 8.11 -15.40
CA ALA A 10 35.43 7.82 -15.15
C ALA A 10 35.15 7.95 -13.65
N ALA A 11 34.33 8.93 -13.27
CA ALA A 11 33.84 9.05 -11.90
C ALA A 11 32.80 7.94 -11.65
N ALA A 12 33.13 6.97 -10.81
CA ALA A 12 32.17 5.98 -10.33
C ALA A 12 31.18 6.69 -9.40
N THR A 13 29.93 6.86 -9.84
CA THR A 13 28.82 7.30 -8.99
C THR A 13 28.48 6.17 -8.01
N LEU A 14 28.81 6.35 -6.73
CA LEU A 14 28.29 5.51 -5.66
C LEU A 14 26.76 5.71 -5.59
N ALA A 15 26.00 4.65 -5.85
CA ALA A 15 24.57 4.64 -5.58
C ALA A 15 24.35 4.78 -4.06
N LEU A 16 23.64 5.82 -3.65
CA LEU A 16 23.17 5.98 -2.28
C LEU A 16 22.12 4.89 -2.03
N ILE A 17 22.52 3.85 -1.30
CA ILE A 17 21.58 2.92 -0.66
C ILE A 17 20.77 3.75 0.33
N ASN A 18 19.51 4.06 0.00
CA ASN A 18 18.57 4.66 0.94
C ASN A 18 18.37 3.66 2.07
N ALA A 19 18.99 3.90 3.22
CA ALA A 19 18.65 3.17 4.42
C ALA A 19 17.18 3.45 4.74
N ASP A 20 16.40 2.40 5.02
CA ASP A 20 15.01 2.57 5.47
C ASP A 20 14.98 3.48 6.70
N GLU A 21 14.24 4.59 6.59
CA GLU A 21 14.05 5.52 7.71
C GLU A 21 13.10 4.88 8.73
N TYR A 22 13.67 4.46 9.85
CA TYR A 22 12.90 3.97 10.99
C TYR A 22 12.62 5.12 11.96
N PHE A 23 11.37 5.19 12.40
CA PHE A 23 10.93 6.00 13.52
C PHE A 23 10.94 5.17 14.81
N THR A 24 11.07 5.85 15.94
CA THR A 24 10.96 5.25 17.26
C THR A 24 10.19 6.19 18.16
N GLY A 25 9.25 5.65 18.91
CA GLY A 25 8.40 6.40 19.82
C GLY A 25 7.61 5.47 20.72
N ASP A 26 6.60 6.03 21.35
CA ASP A 26 5.68 5.27 22.17
C ASP A 26 4.57 4.63 21.33
N GLY A 27 4.37 3.33 21.56
CA GLY A 27 3.20 2.58 21.16
C GLY A 27 2.18 2.58 22.28
N THR A 28 0.96 3.01 21.98
CA THR A 28 -0.22 2.85 22.84
C THR A 28 -1.31 2.08 22.10
N THR A 29 -2.49 1.95 22.69
CA THR A 29 -3.63 1.34 22.01
C THR A 29 -4.92 2.12 22.18
N TYR A 30 -5.74 2.09 21.11
CA TYR A 30 -7.09 2.63 21.05
C TYR A 30 -7.98 1.74 20.19
N THR A 31 -9.28 2.02 20.22
CA THR A 31 -10.27 1.27 19.45
C THR A 31 -11.00 2.18 18.46
N LEU A 32 -10.97 1.82 17.18
CA LEU A 32 -11.89 2.32 16.18
C LEU A 32 -13.20 1.51 16.21
N GLY A 33 -14.34 2.21 16.11
CA GLY A 33 -15.64 1.55 15.94
C GLY A 33 -15.81 0.87 14.58
N ASP A 34 -15.23 1.47 13.54
CA ASP A 34 -15.09 0.92 12.19
C ASP A 34 -13.92 1.62 11.47
N THR A 35 -13.41 1.01 10.40
CA THR A 35 -12.36 1.56 9.53
C THR A 35 -12.73 2.93 8.93
N SER A 36 -14.02 3.24 8.80
CA SER A 36 -14.52 4.54 8.34
C SER A 36 -14.58 5.62 9.42
N ALA A 37 -14.45 5.26 10.71
CA ALA A 37 -14.69 6.16 11.84
C ALA A 37 -13.48 7.06 12.19
N GLY A 38 -12.29 6.72 11.73
CA GLY A 38 -11.08 7.50 11.98
C GLY A 38 -11.04 8.81 11.17
N ASN A 39 -10.11 9.70 11.51
CA ASN A 39 -9.92 10.98 10.83
C ASN A 39 -9.69 10.86 9.31
N CYS A 40 -9.23 9.71 8.81
CA CYS A 40 -9.14 9.48 7.37
C CYS A 40 -10.49 9.33 6.67
N ASN A 41 -11.59 9.01 7.38
CA ASN A 41 -12.92 8.78 6.80
C ASN A 41 -12.87 7.76 5.64
N TYR A 42 -12.22 6.62 5.86
CA TYR A 42 -11.91 5.68 4.79
C TYR A 42 -13.14 4.82 4.43
N MET A 43 -13.60 4.89 3.18
CA MET A 43 -14.79 4.17 2.71
C MET A 43 -14.55 2.69 2.42
N LYS A 44 -13.33 2.35 1.97
CA LYS A 44 -12.94 0.97 1.62
C LYS A 44 -11.49 0.74 2.06
N ALA A 45 -11.32 0.31 3.31
CA ALA A 45 -10.01 -0.03 3.87
C ALA A 45 -9.50 -1.38 3.34
N LEU A 46 -8.23 -1.68 3.61
CA LEU A 46 -7.66 -2.99 3.27
C LEU A 46 -8.29 -4.07 4.14
N GLY A 47 -8.38 -5.30 3.62
CA GLY A 47 -9.09 -6.38 4.31
C GLY A 47 -8.56 -6.69 5.72
N PHE A 48 -7.27 -6.48 5.97
CA PHE A 48 -6.67 -6.66 7.30
C PHE A 48 -6.92 -5.49 8.26
N ALA A 49 -7.29 -4.31 7.74
CA ALA A 49 -7.30 -3.05 8.49
C ALA A 49 -8.46 -2.91 9.47
N SER A 50 -9.42 -3.84 9.46
CA SER A 50 -10.42 -3.98 10.54
C SER A 50 -9.78 -4.39 11.87
N ASN A 51 -8.65 -5.12 11.81
CA ASN A 51 -7.92 -5.58 12.98
C ASN A 51 -6.53 -4.95 13.10
N ASN A 52 -5.87 -4.61 11.98
CA ASN A 52 -4.51 -4.11 11.97
C ASN A 52 -4.48 -2.69 11.42
N TYR A 53 -4.74 -1.73 12.31
CA TYR A 53 -4.76 -0.31 12.03
C TYR A 53 -3.95 0.46 13.08
N ALA A 54 -3.64 1.72 12.76
CA ALA A 54 -3.05 2.65 13.70
C ALA A 54 -3.53 4.09 13.48
N ALA A 55 -3.47 4.89 14.55
CA ALA A 55 -3.54 6.33 14.50
C ALA A 55 -2.11 6.91 14.46
N LEU A 56 -1.88 7.82 13.52
CA LEU A 56 -0.59 8.47 13.33
C LEU A 56 -0.52 9.77 14.13
N ASN A 57 0.65 10.04 14.74
CA ASN A 57 0.88 11.28 15.46
C ASN A 57 0.73 12.53 14.58
N ASP A 58 0.41 13.65 15.21
CA ASP A 58 0.12 14.89 14.49
C ASP A 58 1.30 15.43 13.66
N LYS A 59 2.51 15.33 14.23
CA LYS A 59 3.74 15.85 13.60
C LYS A 59 4.05 15.14 12.29
N GLN A 60 3.63 13.88 12.16
CA GLN A 60 3.76 13.07 10.96
C GLN A 60 2.43 12.93 10.20
N TRP A 61 1.34 13.56 10.61
CA TRP A 61 0.03 13.45 9.94
C TRP A 61 0.04 14.01 8.52
N ASN A 62 0.84 15.06 8.29
CA ASN A 62 1.02 15.72 6.99
C ASN A 62 -0.30 16.12 6.32
N GLY A 63 -1.26 16.62 7.12
CA GLY A 63 -2.54 17.10 6.61
C GLY A 63 -3.30 16.07 5.78
N LEU A 64 -3.50 14.87 6.33
CA LEU A 64 -4.17 13.70 5.69
C LEU A 64 -3.35 12.99 4.60
N LYS A 65 -2.20 13.51 4.15
CA LYS A 65 -1.42 12.87 3.08
C LYS A 65 -0.83 11.50 3.44
N ASN A 66 -0.83 11.14 4.73
CA ASN A 66 -0.43 9.82 5.20
C ASN A 66 -1.60 8.85 5.46
N CYS A 67 -2.84 9.28 5.23
CA CYS A 67 -3.99 8.39 5.28
C CYS A 67 -3.88 7.25 4.26
N GLY A 68 -4.29 6.05 4.67
CA GLY A 68 -4.31 4.87 3.83
C GLY A 68 -2.95 4.20 3.62
N ARG A 69 -1.83 4.89 3.91
CA ARG A 69 -0.47 4.31 3.89
C ARG A 69 -0.35 3.18 4.91
N CYS A 70 0.59 2.27 4.67
CA CYS A 70 0.91 1.20 5.59
C CYS A 70 2.22 1.47 6.35
N ALA A 71 2.29 0.96 7.57
CA ALA A 71 3.50 0.96 8.38
C ALA A 71 3.79 -0.45 8.88
N GLU A 72 5.05 -0.84 8.87
CA GLU A 72 5.53 -2.05 9.56
C GLU A 72 5.98 -1.65 10.95
N VAL A 73 5.42 -2.28 11.97
CA VAL A 73 5.62 -1.93 13.38
C VAL A 73 6.14 -3.14 14.15
N SER A 74 7.19 -2.94 14.95
CA SER A 74 7.71 -3.92 15.90
C SER A 74 7.85 -3.30 17.29
N CYS A 75 7.91 -4.14 18.31
CA CYS A 75 8.26 -3.68 19.65
C CYS A 75 9.79 -3.45 19.75
N ALA A 76 10.19 -2.30 20.27
CA ALA A 76 11.58 -1.91 20.50
C ALA A 76 11.94 -1.79 21.99
N ASP A 77 11.01 -2.17 22.87
CA ASP A 77 11.18 -2.10 24.31
C ASP A 77 11.82 -3.37 24.86
N SER A 78 12.76 -3.24 25.81
CA SER A 78 13.44 -4.38 26.44
C SER A 78 12.51 -5.35 27.16
N ARG A 79 11.29 -4.91 27.47
CA ARG A 79 10.26 -5.72 28.14
C ARG A 79 9.49 -6.64 27.18
N CYS A 80 9.62 -6.45 25.87
CA CYS A 80 8.90 -7.26 24.90
C CYS A 80 9.49 -8.67 24.79
N ALA A 81 8.60 -9.67 24.75
CA ALA A 81 8.98 -11.07 24.66
C ALA A 81 9.69 -11.41 23.33
N ASP A 82 9.30 -10.72 22.25
CA ASP A 82 9.88 -10.89 20.93
C ASP A 82 9.99 -9.52 20.22
N GLN A 83 11.22 -9.04 20.07
CA GLN A 83 11.52 -7.80 19.34
C GLN A 83 11.74 -8.01 17.83
N SER A 84 11.74 -9.26 17.36
CA SER A 84 11.89 -9.60 15.94
C SER A 84 10.56 -9.61 15.19
N LYS A 85 9.45 -9.81 15.92
CA LYS A 85 8.10 -9.81 15.35
C LYS A 85 7.71 -8.40 14.88
N SER A 86 7.22 -8.33 13.65
CA SER A 86 6.70 -7.11 13.03
C SER A 86 5.30 -7.35 12.46
N ILE A 87 4.46 -6.31 12.48
CA ILE A 87 3.09 -6.36 11.94
C ILE A 87 2.86 -5.15 11.05
N VAL A 88 2.27 -5.37 9.87
CA VAL A 88 1.82 -4.29 8.98
C VAL A 88 0.46 -3.78 9.45
N VAL A 89 0.34 -2.46 9.58
CA VAL A 89 -0.89 -1.75 9.93
C VAL A 89 -1.23 -0.73 8.85
N GLN A 90 -2.52 -0.44 8.68
CA GLN A 90 -2.98 0.67 7.85
C GLN A 90 -3.23 1.92 8.72
N ILE A 91 -2.76 3.08 8.26
CA ILE A 91 -3.03 4.36 8.93
C ILE A 91 -4.44 4.83 8.57
N LEU A 92 -5.35 4.79 9.55
CA LEU A 92 -6.77 5.14 9.37
C LEU A 92 -7.21 6.34 10.23
N ASP A 93 -6.37 6.76 11.17
CA ASP A 93 -6.73 7.79 12.14
C ASP A 93 -5.55 8.68 12.52
N ARG A 94 -5.84 9.73 13.28
CA ARG A 94 -4.90 10.71 13.80
C ARG A 94 -4.90 10.65 15.32
N CYS A 95 -3.72 10.70 15.93
CA CYS A 95 -3.52 10.88 17.36
C CYS A 95 -2.90 12.27 17.62
N PRO A 96 -3.72 13.30 17.93
CA PRO A 96 -3.23 14.67 18.10
C PRO A 96 -2.24 14.86 19.25
N GLU A 97 -2.38 14.09 20.33
CA GLU A 97 -1.56 14.16 21.54
C GLU A 97 -0.24 13.38 21.44
N CYS A 98 -0.16 12.46 20.48
CA CYS A 98 1.00 11.62 20.25
C CYS A 98 2.21 12.46 19.81
N GLN A 99 3.39 12.13 20.34
CA GLN A 99 4.64 12.77 19.96
C GLN A 99 5.18 12.24 18.63
N TYR A 100 6.22 12.89 18.11
CA TYR A 100 6.86 12.41 16.88
C TYR A 100 7.41 11.00 17.11
N GLY A 101 7.12 10.09 16.18
CA GLY A 101 7.49 8.67 16.28
C GLY A 101 6.50 7.81 17.07
N ASP A 102 5.54 8.41 17.79
CA ASP A 102 4.51 7.65 18.49
C ASP A 102 3.46 7.11 17.49
N LEU A 103 2.89 5.94 17.83
CA LEU A 103 1.77 5.32 17.12
C LEU A 103 0.74 4.79 18.12
N ASP A 104 -0.53 5.04 17.86
CA ASP A 104 -1.62 4.43 18.63
C ASP A 104 -2.17 3.24 17.86
N LEU A 105 -1.96 2.03 18.36
CA LEU A 105 -2.19 0.79 17.62
C LEU A 105 -3.57 0.20 17.96
N SER A 106 -4.14 -0.55 17.02
CA SER A 106 -5.32 -1.35 17.32
C SER A 106 -5.05 -2.33 18.49
N PRO A 107 -6.08 -2.77 19.24
CA PRO A 107 -5.88 -3.67 20.37
C PRO A 107 -5.29 -5.02 19.93
N SER A 108 -5.66 -5.48 18.72
CA SER A 108 -5.13 -6.71 18.13
C SER A 108 -3.62 -6.62 17.88
N VAL A 109 -3.15 -5.54 17.24
CA VAL A 109 -1.73 -5.33 16.95
C VAL A 109 -0.96 -5.14 18.25
N PHE A 110 -1.47 -4.29 19.14
CA PHE A 110 -0.83 -4.01 20.41
C PHE A 110 -0.66 -5.29 21.25
N SER A 111 -1.73 -6.06 21.43
CA SER A 111 -1.67 -7.35 22.14
C SER A 111 -0.72 -8.33 21.46
N SER A 112 -0.71 -8.40 20.13
CA SER A 112 0.15 -9.31 19.38
C SER A 112 1.64 -9.00 19.48
N LEU A 113 2.02 -7.73 19.64
CA LEU A 113 3.41 -7.31 19.79
C LEU A 113 3.87 -7.27 21.26
N ILE A 114 2.96 -6.93 22.19
CA ILE A 114 3.32 -6.53 23.56
C ILE A 114 2.73 -7.47 24.64
N GLY A 115 1.63 -8.19 24.37
CA GLY A 115 1.12 -9.23 25.28
C GLY A 115 0.17 -8.76 26.40
N SER A 116 -0.28 -7.50 26.42
CA SER A 116 -1.32 -6.87 27.30
C SER A 116 -0.89 -6.09 28.58
N SER A 117 -1.89 -5.57 29.31
CA SER A 117 -2.10 -4.26 30.02
C SER A 117 -1.23 -3.84 31.24
N PRO A 118 -1.19 -2.54 31.63
CA PRO A 118 -1.23 -1.32 30.83
C PRO A 118 0.21 -0.80 30.70
N SER A 119 0.68 -0.53 29.48
CA SER A 119 1.87 0.32 29.37
C SER A 119 1.97 0.95 28.02
N ARG A 120 2.54 2.14 28.07
CA ARG A 120 3.28 2.74 26.97
C ARG A 120 4.56 1.92 26.78
N TYR A 121 4.79 1.42 25.57
CA TYR A 121 6.00 0.68 25.20
C TYR A 121 6.74 1.41 24.09
N LYS A 122 8.06 1.26 24.04
CA LYS A 122 8.78 1.72 22.85
C LYS A 122 8.49 0.81 21.66
N VAL A 123 8.09 1.43 20.55
CA VAL A 123 7.91 0.78 19.25
C VAL A 123 8.90 1.36 18.26
N LYS A 124 9.26 0.54 17.27
CA LYS A 124 10.03 0.95 16.10
C LYS A 124 9.19 0.65 14.88
N TRP A 125 9.14 1.57 13.93
CA TRP A 125 8.33 1.41 12.74
C TRP A 125 8.87 2.20 11.57
N LYS A 126 8.43 1.84 10.37
CA LYS A 126 8.69 2.58 9.13
C LYS A 126 7.45 2.51 8.24
N PHE A 127 7.31 3.47 7.33
CA PHE A 127 6.35 3.30 6.24
C PHE A 127 6.81 2.17 5.32
N VAL A 128 5.84 1.39 4.83
CA VAL A 128 6.05 0.30 3.87
C VAL A 128 4.97 0.34 2.82
N ASP A 129 5.22 -0.33 1.70
CA ASP A 129 4.18 -0.57 0.71
C ASP A 129 3.09 -1.47 1.31
N CYS A 130 1.83 -1.07 1.13
CA CYS A 130 0.69 -1.87 1.49
C CYS A 130 0.63 -3.14 0.62
N PRO A 131 0.32 -4.30 1.20
CA PRO A 131 0.19 -5.56 0.47
C PRO A 131 -1.15 -5.62 -0.27
N VAL A 132 -1.33 -4.76 -1.27
CA VAL A 132 -2.54 -4.65 -2.09
C VAL A 132 -2.50 -5.63 -3.25
N GLN A 133 -3.68 -5.98 -3.76
CA GLN A 133 -3.84 -6.79 -4.98
C GLN A 133 -4.91 -6.14 -5.87
N GLY A 134 -4.77 -6.31 -7.19
CA GLY A 134 -5.70 -5.74 -8.15
C GLY A 134 -5.44 -4.26 -8.44
N ASN A 135 -6.46 -3.57 -8.93
CA ASN A 135 -6.37 -2.18 -9.38
C ASN A 135 -6.66 -1.19 -8.24
N VAL A 136 -6.31 0.08 -8.45
CA VAL A 136 -6.77 1.16 -7.56
C VAL A 136 -8.29 1.22 -7.58
N ASN A 137 -8.87 1.50 -6.42
CA ASN A 137 -10.29 1.73 -6.26
C ASN A 137 -10.54 3.21 -5.99
N TYR A 138 -11.66 3.71 -6.47
CA TYR A 138 -12.06 5.10 -6.29
C TYR A 138 -13.43 5.15 -5.63
N CYS A 139 -13.48 5.75 -4.44
CA CYS A 139 -14.69 5.93 -3.66
C CYS A 139 -15.19 7.36 -3.78
N LEU A 140 -16.44 7.53 -4.23
CA LEU A 140 -17.05 8.84 -4.36
C LEU A 140 -17.78 9.20 -3.07
N LYS A 141 -17.39 10.30 -2.43
CA LYS A 141 -17.99 10.73 -1.16
C LYS A 141 -19.49 10.95 -1.30
N GLY A 142 -20.27 10.54 -0.30
CA GLY A 142 -21.67 10.89 -0.18
C GLY A 142 -21.88 12.41 -0.24
N GLY A 143 -22.86 12.85 -1.04
CA GLY A 143 -23.11 14.27 -1.34
C GLY A 143 -22.40 14.80 -2.59
N SER A 144 -21.48 14.04 -3.18
CA SER A 144 -20.86 14.41 -4.46
C SER A 144 -21.88 14.44 -5.60
N ASN A 145 -21.66 15.37 -6.53
CA ASN A 145 -22.46 15.60 -7.73
C ASN A 145 -21.58 16.28 -8.79
N ASN A 146 -22.17 16.65 -9.93
CA ASN A 146 -21.46 17.23 -11.07
C ASN A 146 -20.82 18.62 -10.79
N TYR A 147 -21.17 19.29 -9.68
CA TYR A 147 -20.66 20.60 -9.27
C TYR A 147 -19.65 20.53 -8.13
N TRP A 148 -19.68 19.43 -7.36
CA TRP A 148 -18.81 19.21 -6.21
C TRP A 148 -18.47 17.73 -6.15
N THR A 149 -17.22 17.38 -6.44
CA THR A 149 -16.81 15.98 -6.61
C THR A 149 -15.62 15.67 -5.71
N ALA A 150 -15.82 14.80 -4.72
CA ALA A 150 -14.78 14.40 -3.78
C ALA A 150 -14.51 12.90 -3.88
N ILE A 151 -13.31 12.54 -4.36
CA ILE A 151 -12.90 11.15 -4.60
C ILE A 151 -11.83 10.75 -3.58
N GLN A 152 -12.00 9.57 -2.99
CA GLN A 152 -11.00 8.93 -2.15
C GLN A 152 -10.40 7.75 -2.92
N PRO A 153 -9.10 7.80 -3.25
CA PRO A 153 -8.40 6.64 -3.77
C PRO A 153 -8.15 5.63 -2.64
N THR A 154 -8.42 4.36 -2.91
CA THR A 154 -8.12 3.25 -2.01
C THR A 154 -7.43 2.11 -2.78
N ASN A 155 -6.89 1.12 -2.06
CA ASN A 155 -6.08 0.05 -2.66
C ASN A 155 -4.83 0.56 -3.40
N VAL A 156 -4.23 1.65 -2.90
CA VAL A 156 -2.95 2.18 -3.40
C VAL A 156 -1.81 1.56 -2.57
N PRO A 157 -0.75 1.01 -3.19
CA PRO A 157 0.34 0.38 -2.44
C PRO A 157 1.10 1.40 -1.59
N THR A 158 1.32 2.61 -2.13
CA THR A 158 2.01 3.68 -1.43
C THR A 158 1.05 4.82 -1.08
N GLY A 159 1.56 5.97 -0.64
CA GLY A 159 0.74 7.17 -0.46
C GLY A 159 0.49 7.90 -1.79
N VAL A 160 -0.52 8.74 -1.84
CA VAL A 160 -0.84 9.54 -3.04
C VAL A 160 -0.14 10.90 -2.94
N THR A 161 0.54 11.31 -4.00
CA THR A 161 1.21 12.62 -4.12
C THR A 161 0.35 13.63 -4.84
N ASP A 162 -0.30 13.22 -5.93
CA ASP A 162 -1.20 14.04 -6.74
C ASP A 162 -2.42 13.23 -7.18
N LEU A 163 -3.58 13.90 -7.22
CA LEU A 163 -4.79 13.35 -7.81
C LEU A 163 -5.52 14.45 -8.56
N GLN A 164 -5.81 14.22 -9.83
CA GLN A 164 -6.55 15.11 -10.69
C GLN A 164 -7.86 14.47 -11.11
N ILE A 165 -8.90 15.30 -11.20
CA ILE A 165 -10.22 14.90 -11.68
C ILE A 165 -10.48 15.65 -12.98
N ASN A 166 -10.71 14.92 -14.07
CA ASN A 166 -10.89 15.45 -15.43
C ASN A 166 -9.75 16.40 -15.84
N GLY A 167 -8.51 16.06 -15.47
CA GLY A 167 -7.31 16.87 -15.75
C GLY A 167 -7.21 18.17 -14.93
N LYS A 168 -8.05 18.35 -13.92
CA LYS A 168 -7.99 19.50 -13.01
C LYS A 168 -7.41 19.07 -11.66
N SER A 169 -6.53 19.91 -11.12
CA SER A 169 -5.99 19.73 -9.77
C SER A 169 -7.09 19.74 -8.72
N THR A 170 -6.94 18.89 -7.72
CA THR A 170 -7.85 18.80 -6.59
C THR A 170 -7.22 19.42 -5.34
N LYS A 171 -8.04 19.66 -4.32
CA LYS A 171 -7.61 20.00 -2.96
C LYS A 171 -8.00 18.89 -2.01
N MET A 172 -7.20 18.65 -0.98
CA MET A 172 -7.64 17.78 0.12
C MET A 172 -8.86 18.41 0.80
N LEU A 173 -9.88 17.61 1.10
CA LEU A 173 -11.05 18.05 1.85
C LEU A 173 -10.68 18.26 3.32
N ASP A 174 -11.15 19.35 3.91
CA ASP A 174 -10.85 19.65 5.30
C ASP A 174 -11.42 18.57 6.24
N GLY A 175 -10.53 17.94 7.00
CA GLY A 175 -10.87 16.93 8.00
C GLY A 175 -11.19 15.53 7.48
N ALA A 176 -11.07 15.26 6.17
CA ALA A 176 -11.33 13.93 5.61
C ALA A 176 -10.44 13.64 4.39
N TYR A 177 -9.99 12.38 4.23
CA TYR A 177 -9.10 12.00 3.13
C TYR A 177 -9.87 11.83 1.82
N TYR A 178 -10.21 12.96 1.19
CA TYR A 178 -10.82 13.03 -0.13
C TYR A 178 -10.18 14.14 -0.94
N TYR A 179 -9.96 13.87 -2.21
CA TYR A 179 -9.49 14.84 -3.18
C TYR A 179 -10.71 15.49 -3.84
N LEU A 180 -10.92 16.76 -3.52
CA LEU A 180 -12.07 17.55 -3.92
C LEU A 180 -11.75 18.41 -5.15
N LEU A 181 -12.59 18.27 -6.16
CA LEU A 181 -12.78 19.24 -7.24
C LEU A 181 -14.08 20.01 -6.99
N ASP A 182 -13.95 21.30 -6.69
CA ASP A 182 -15.07 22.20 -6.39
C ASP A 182 -15.33 23.14 -7.57
N GLY A 183 -16.51 23.05 -8.16
CA GLY A 183 -16.91 23.83 -9.32
C GLY A 183 -17.38 25.25 -8.99
N SER A 184 -17.54 25.61 -7.72
CA SER A 184 -18.04 26.93 -7.31
C SER A 184 -19.35 27.33 -8.02
N GLY A 185 -20.27 26.37 -8.15
CA GLY A 185 -21.55 26.53 -8.84
C GLY A 185 -21.52 26.25 -10.35
N GLN A 186 -20.36 25.92 -10.92
CA GLN A 186 -20.22 25.45 -12.30
C GLN A 186 -20.13 23.93 -12.35
N GLN A 187 -20.66 23.35 -13.43
CA GLN A 187 -20.52 21.92 -13.68
C GLN A 187 -19.04 21.61 -14.02
N ILE A 188 -18.43 20.69 -13.27
CA ILE A 188 -17.02 20.31 -13.39
C ILE A 188 -16.79 18.83 -13.69
N ALA A 189 -17.82 18.00 -13.53
CA ALA A 189 -17.77 16.57 -13.78
C ALA A 189 -19.06 16.05 -14.41
N ASP A 190 -18.94 14.91 -15.08
CA ASP A 190 -20.02 14.00 -15.38
C ASP A 190 -19.72 12.71 -14.60
N LEU A 191 -20.54 12.40 -13.60
CA LEU A 191 -20.30 11.22 -12.76
C LEU A 191 -20.46 9.89 -13.50
N SER A 192 -21.11 9.88 -14.67
CA SER A 192 -21.19 8.68 -15.53
C SER A 192 -19.90 8.43 -16.32
N SER A 193 -19.01 9.43 -16.42
CA SER A 193 -17.72 9.32 -17.09
C SER A 193 -16.72 10.29 -16.48
N ILE A 194 -16.06 9.85 -15.41
CA ILE A 194 -15.05 10.62 -14.69
C ILE A 194 -13.66 10.05 -14.95
N THR A 195 -12.71 10.91 -15.32
CA THR A 195 -11.31 10.55 -15.48
C THR A 195 -10.53 10.97 -14.24
N VAL A 196 -9.89 10.01 -13.57
CA VAL A 196 -8.98 10.26 -12.45
C VAL A 196 -7.55 9.99 -12.91
N SER A 197 -6.64 10.93 -12.66
CA SER A 197 -5.20 10.73 -12.82
C SER A 197 -4.56 10.78 -11.44
N LEU A 198 -3.86 9.72 -11.05
CA LEU A 198 -3.28 9.57 -9.73
C LEU A 198 -1.78 9.31 -9.87
N THR A 199 -0.98 10.01 -9.06
CA THR A 199 0.45 9.74 -8.90
C THR A 199 0.72 9.37 -7.44
N ASP A 200 1.54 8.35 -7.24
CA ASP A 200 1.88 7.84 -5.91
C ASP A 200 3.23 8.39 -5.39
N LEU A 201 3.62 8.03 -4.17
CA LEU A 201 4.88 8.47 -3.55
C LEU A 201 6.13 7.88 -4.21
N SER A 202 5.98 6.77 -4.94
CA SER A 202 7.05 6.13 -5.72
C SER A 202 7.19 6.73 -7.13
N GLY A 203 6.31 7.66 -7.52
CA GLY A 203 6.28 8.29 -8.83
C GLY A 203 5.50 7.49 -9.89
N ASN A 204 4.89 6.37 -9.53
CA ASN A 204 4.02 5.61 -10.41
C ASN A 204 2.73 6.40 -10.64
N SER A 205 2.25 6.39 -11.88
CA SER A 205 1.02 7.11 -12.24
C SER A 205 0.04 6.23 -12.99
N VAL A 206 -1.24 6.39 -12.69
CA VAL A 206 -2.36 5.74 -13.38
C VAL A 206 -3.38 6.78 -13.83
N LYS A 207 -4.08 6.48 -14.92
CA LYS A 207 -5.16 7.30 -15.45
C LYS A 207 -6.33 6.41 -15.83
N ASP A 208 -7.43 6.56 -15.11
CA ASP A 208 -8.59 5.68 -15.22
C ASP A 208 -9.84 6.51 -15.53
N THR A 209 -10.72 5.98 -16.37
CA THR A 209 -12.05 6.53 -16.62
C THR A 209 -13.10 5.54 -16.17
N MET A 210 -14.11 6.01 -15.43
CA MET A 210 -15.15 5.15 -14.85
C MET A 210 -16.46 5.92 -14.61
N SER A 211 -17.53 5.20 -14.31
CA SER A 211 -18.74 5.76 -13.71
C SER A 211 -18.69 5.64 -12.18
N LEU A 212 -19.03 6.70 -11.46
CA LEU A 212 -19.07 6.72 -10.00
C LEU A 212 -20.45 7.11 -9.47
N SER A 213 -20.88 6.42 -8.41
CA SER A 213 -22.12 6.74 -7.68
C SER A 213 -21.79 7.29 -6.30
N ALA A 214 -22.45 8.38 -5.90
CA ALA A 214 -22.17 9.02 -4.62
C ALA A 214 -22.44 8.06 -3.46
N GLY A 215 -21.49 7.96 -2.52
CA GLY A 215 -21.55 7.02 -1.41
C GLY A 215 -21.14 5.60 -1.77
N SER A 216 -20.50 5.37 -2.92
CA SER A 216 -20.05 4.06 -3.38
C SER A 216 -18.62 4.10 -3.91
N CYS A 217 -18.02 2.93 -4.05
CA CYS A 217 -16.70 2.76 -4.66
C CYS A 217 -16.81 1.97 -5.96
N ALA A 218 -15.94 2.29 -6.92
CA ALA A 218 -15.72 1.50 -8.13
C ALA A 218 -14.23 1.17 -8.26
N ASP A 219 -13.95 0.04 -8.90
CA ASP A 219 -12.59 -0.38 -9.18
C ASP A 219 -12.21 0.12 -10.59
N ALA A 220 -10.95 0.54 -10.80
CA ALA A 220 -10.49 0.97 -12.12
C ALA A 220 -10.62 -0.17 -13.14
N GLY A 221 -11.41 0.02 -14.21
CA GLY A 221 -11.56 -0.96 -15.29
C GLY A 221 -12.92 -1.65 -15.42
N SER A 222 -13.99 -1.15 -14.79
CA SER A 222 -15.35 -1.64 -15.06
C SER A 222 -15.92 -1.24 -16.43
N ASP A 223 -15.31 -0.25 -17.10
CA ASP A 223 -15.58 0.05 -18.52
C ASP A 223 -14.33 -0.22 -19.35
N SER A 224 -14.42 -1.24 -20.18
CA SER A 224 -13.39 -1.73 -21.09
C SER A 224 -13.11 -0.74 -22.22
N ASP A 225 -11.99 -0.01 -22.11
CA ASP A 225 -11.15 0.36 -23.24
C ASP A 225 -9.68 0.27 -22.79
N THR A 226 -8.88 -0.35 -23.65
CA THR A 226 -7.51 -0.84 -23.40
C THR A 226 -6.55 0.20 -22.80
N ASN A 227 -5.70 -0.22 -21.84
CA ASN A 227 -4.71 0.52 -21.01
C ASN A 227 -5.15 1.01 -19.61
N GLY A 228 -6.04 0.28 -18.92
CA GLY A 228 -6.20 0.45 -17.46
C GLY A 228 -4.90 0.10 -16.73
N GLY A 229 -4.29 1.10 -16.10
CA GLY A 229 -3.00 0.98 -15.43
C GLY A 229 -3.06 0.01 -14.26
N ARG A 230 -2.63 -1.24 -14.49
CA ARG A 230 -2.24 -2.11 -13.39
C ARG A 230 -1.04 -1.44 -12.72
N TYR A 231 -1.05 -1.32 -11.40
CA TYR A 231 0.21 -1.19 -10.67
C TYR A 231 0.95 -2.52 -10.89
N PHE A 232 1.77 -2.58 -11.94
CA PHE A 232 2.74 -3.64 -12.08
C PHE A 232 3.76 -3.43 -10.97
N PHE A 233 3.73 -4.30 -9.97
CA PHE A 233 4.78 -4.38 -8.97
C PHE A 233 6.09 -4.60 -9.72
N ALA A 234 7.03 -3.66 -9.62
CA ALA A 234 8.41 -3.89 -9.99
C ALA A 234 9.06 -4.79 -8.91
N ASN A 235 8.63 -6.04 -8.85
CA ASN A 235 9.30 -7.15 -8.17
C ASN A 235 9.16 -8.40 -9.07
N ASP A 236 9.45 -8.25 -10.37
CA ASP A 236 9.64 -9.37 -11.28
C ASP A 236 11.05 -9.94 -11.11
N ASP A 237 11.27 -10.66 -10.01
CA ASP A 237 12.23 -11.78 -9.97
C ASP A 237 11.51 -13.14 -9.91
N ALA A 238 10.18 -13.14 -9.98
CA ALA A 238 9.41 -14.36 -10.22
C ALA A 238 9.18 -14.50 -11.72
N ALA A 239 10.08 -15.22 -12.39
CA ALA A 239 9.89 -15.67 -13.78
C ALA A 239 8.51 -16.34 -13.93
N PHE A 240 7.55 -15.60 -14.48
CA PHE A 240 6.22 -16.08 -14.77
C PHE A 240 6.29 -16.92 -16.05
N PHE A 241 6.39 -18.25 -15.90
CA PHE A 241 6.07 -19.16 -16.99
C PHE A 241 4.56 -19.09 -17.24
N PRO A 242 4.06 -18.67 -18.42
CA PRO A 242 2.65 -18.78 -18.72
C PRO A 242 2.31 -20.27 -18.85
N CYS A 243 1.35 -20.74 -18.07
CA CYS A 243 0.69 -22.02 -18.32
C CYS A 243 -0.06 -21.92 -19.65
N ASP A 244 0.56 -22.46 -20.72
CA ASP A 244 -0.10 -22.71 -22.00
C ASP A 244 -1.14 -23.83 -21.82
N HIS A 245 -2.40 -23.48 -22.00
CA HIS A 245 -3.52 -24.41 -22.10
C HIS A 245 -3.55 -25.03 -23.51
N SER A 246 -2.53 -25.82 -23.87
CA SER A 246 -2.60 -26.70 -25.03
C SER A 246 -1.64 -27.88 -24.94
N THR A 247 -2.14 -29.04 -24.52
CA THR A 247 -2.06 -30.32 -25.24
C THR A 247 -2.53 -31.47 -24.35
N ASN A 248 -3.18 -32.42 -25.02
CA ASN A 248 -3.91 -33.54 -24.46
C ASN A 248 -3.01 -34.77 -24.31
N LEU A 249 -3.42 -35.69 -23.41
CA LEU A 249 -3.16 -37.15 -23.36
C LEU A 249 -2.02 -37.70 -22.47
N ALA A 250 -2.51 -38.29 -21.36
CA ALA A 250 -2.39 -39.70 -20.97
C ALA A 250 -1.24 -40.19 -20.05
N ALA A 251 -1.69 -41.01 -19.07
CA ALA A 251 -0.99 -41.93 -18.16
C ALA A 251 -0.57 -41.32 -16.80
N ALA A 252 -0.93 -41.84 -15.62
CA ALA A 252 -1.60 -43.09 -15.24
C ALA A 252 -2.23 -43.02 -13.83
N ARG A 253 -3.33 -43.78 -13.64
CA ARG A 253 -3.88 -44.53 -12.47
C ARG A 253 -3.30 -44.18 -11.07
N ASN A 254 -4.06 -43.88 -10.02
CA ASN A 254 -5.13 -44.68 -9.38
C ASN A 254 -5.99 -43.80 -8.43
N PRO A 255 -7.27 -44.10 -8.16
CA PRO A 255 -8.14 -43.32 -7.28
C PRO A 255 -8.22 -43.97 -5.89
N PHE A 256 -7.68 -43.33 -4.85
CA PHE A 256 -8.00 -43.49 -3.41
C PHE A 256 -6.81 -42.92 -2.61
N ASP A 257 -6.78 -41.61 -2.40
CA ASP A 257 -6.34 -41.04 -1.12
C ASP A 257 -6.94 -39.63 -0.97
N SER A 258 -7.68 -39.40 0.10
CA SER A 258 -8.33 -38.13 0.41
C SER A 258 -7.74 -37.63 1.73
N ASN A 259 -6.75 -36.75 1.65
CA ASN A 259 -6.19 -36.04 2.79
C ASN A 259 -6.09 -34.54 2.47
N PRO A 260 -6.71 -33.64 3.25
CA PRO A 260 -6.75 -32.20 2.94
C PRO A 260 -5.45 -31.43 3.22
N ASN A 261 -4.29 -32.10 3.29
CA ASN A 261 -3.00 -31.49 3.66
C ASN A 261 -1.94 -31.40 2.54
N ASP A 262 -2.25 -31.75 1.29
CA ASP A 262 -1.29 -31.70 0.17
C ASP A 262 -1.16 -30.31 -0.50
N ALA A 263 -1.87 -29.29 -0.03
CA ALA A 263 -1.71 -27.91 -0.50
C ALA A 263 -0.47 -27.18 0.05
N TYR A 264 0.29 -27.80 0.96
CA TYR A 264 1.40 -27.13 1.68
C TYR A 264 2.82 -27.63 1.34
N ARG A 265 2.98 -28.55 0.37
CA ARG A 265 4.29 -29.13 0.02
C ARG A 265 4.95 -28.58 -1.25
N CYS A 266 4.56 -27.39 -1.70
CA CYS A 266 5.24 -26.67 -2.77
C CYS A 266 5.85 -25.36 -2.28
N SER A 267 6.70 -25.41 -1.24
CA SER A 267 7.50 -24.24 -0.79
C SER A 267 8.68 -24.64 0.08
N TYR A 268 9.40 -25.73 -0.20
CA TYR A 268 10.72 -25.99 0.41
C TYR A 268 11.54 -26.93 -0.48
N ASN A 269 12.10 -26.42 -1.59
CA ASN A 269 13.34 -26.95 -2.20
C ASN A 269 13.88 -26.11 -3.39
N CYS A 270 13.98 -24.79 -3.24
CA CYS A 270 14.79 -23.96 -4.14
C CYS A 270 15.93 -23.30 -3.36
N ALA A 271 16.81 -24.14 -2.78
CA ALA A 271 18.08 -23.71 -2.22
C ALA A 271 19.06 -24.89 -2.15
N ASN A 272 19.40 -25.51 -3.30
CA ASN A 272 20.62 -26.34 -3.43
C ASN A 272 20.94 -26.82 -4.86
N LEU A 273 20.95 -25.94 -5.86
CA LEU A 273 21.45 -26.29 -7.21
C LEU A 273 22.39 -25.24 -7.80
N ALA A 274 23.32 -24.74 -6.99
CA ALA A 274 24.44 -23.92 -7.45
C ALA A 274 25.77 -24.47 -6.90
N ALA A 275 26.13 -25.71 -7.25
CA ALA A 275 27.48 -26.23 -7.00
C ALA A 275 27.82 -27.55 -7.73
N ILE A 276 27.47 -27.75 -9.02
CA ILE A 276 28.13 -28.80 -9.84
C ILE A 276 28.19 -28.36 -11.31
N ALA A 277 29.15 -27.49 -11.63
CA ALA A 277 29.57 -27.22 -13.00
C ALA A 277 31.02 -26.71 -13.00
N ASP A 278 31.94 -27.52 -12.47
CA ASP A 278 33.35 -27.49 -12.87
C ASP A 278 33.90 -28.92 -12.72
N GLU A 279 34.91 -29.25 -13.52
CA GLU A 279 35.52 -30.59 -13.72
C GLU A 279 34.82 -31.50 -14.75
N ARG A 280 34.87 -31.07 -16.02
CA ARG A 280 35.23 -31.98 -17.11
C ARG A 280 36.68 -31.76 -17.53
N LYS A 281 37.59 -32.50 -16.90
CA LYS A 281 38.72 -33.21 -17.54
C LYS A 281 38.97 -34.50 -16.80
#